data_AF-A0A1C4C1Y1-F1
#
_entry.id   AF-A0A1C4C1Y1-F1
#
_cell.length_a   1.000
_cell.length_b   1.000
_cell.length_c   1.000
_cell.angle_alpha   90.00
_cell.angle_beta   90.00
_cell.angle_gamma   90.00
#
_symmetry.space_group_name_H-M   'P 1'
#
loop_
_entity.id
_entity.type
_entity.pdbx_description
1 polymer ?
#
loop_
_entity_poly.entity_id
_entity_poly.type
_entity_poly.pdbx_seq_one_letter_code
_entity_poly.pdbx_strand_id
1 'polypeptide(L)'
;MEHDEQVVKAVARALFDDNAVRYQQALTRPVNSDSDVYGRARNALASLTVEQQHDVLRFIQMAMADSASVIFGMLDGSHFPQGIDGDFAVHYQDAEIQGSLQDIWIEQAEQRGIYR
;
A
#
# COMPACT_ATOMS: atom_id res chain seq x y z
N MET A 1 -10.96 -2.63 -20.04
CA MET A 1 -10.09 -2.14 -18.95
C MET A 1 -8.81 -1.75 -19.63
N GLU A 2 -8.43 -0.49 -19.53
CA GLU A 2 -7.14 -0.04 -20.05
C GLU A 2 -6.00 -0.69 -19.22
N HIS A 3 -4.83 -0.82 -19.81
CA HIS A 3 -3.73 -1.62 -19.24
C HIS A 3 -3.20 -1.02 -17.92
N ASP A 4 -3.20 0.30 -17.81
CA ASP A 4 -2.93 1.09 -16.60
C ASP A 4 -3.89 0.72 -15.45
N GLU A 5 -5.19 0.75 -15.69
CA GLU A 5 -6.20 0.36 -14.69
C GLU A 5 -6.00 -1.09 -14.24
N GLN A 6 -5.73 -1.99 -15.18
CA GLN A 6 -5.48 -3.40 -14.88
C GLN A 6 -4.27 -3.55 -13.95
N VAL A 7 -3.17 -2.87 -14.26
CA VAL A 7 -1.95 -2.90 -13.44
C VAL A 7 -2.22 -2.34 -12.05
N VAL A 8 -2.81 -1.16 -11.95
CA VAL A 8 -3.06 -0.49 -10.66
C VAL A 8 -4.03 -1.31 -9.80
N LYS A 9 -5.11 -1.85 -10.37
CA LYS A 9 -6.06 -2.72 -9.64
C LYS A 9 -5.40 -4.01 -9.15
N ALA A 10 -4.51 -4.60 -9.95
CA ALA A 10 -3.77 -5.79 -9.53
C ALA A 10 -2.81 -5.49 -8.36
N VAL A 11 -2.11 -4.35 -8.40
CA VAL A 11 -1.25 -3.89 -7.30
C VAL A 11 -2.08 -3.59 -6.05
N ALA A 12 -3.24 -2.93 -6.19
CA ALA A 12 -4.13 -2.61 -5.07
C ALA A 12 -4.62 -3.87 -4.37
N ARG A 13 -4.99 -4.90 -5.14
CA ARG A 13 -5.35 -6.21 -4.59
C ARG A 13 -4.21 -6.84 -3.81
N ALA A 14 -3.01 -6.87 -4.39
CA ALA A 14 -1.84 -7.46 -3.73
C ALA A 14 -1.48 -6.73 -2.42
N LEU A 15 -1.63 -5.41 -2.37
CA LEU A 15 -1.30 -4.61 -1.19
C LEU A 15 -2.41 -4.64 -0.13
N PHE A 16 -3.65 -4.34 -0.49
CA PHE A 16 -4.73 -4.17 0.48
C PHE A 16 -5.49 -5.46 0.77
N ASP A 17 -5.74 -6.27 -0.24
CA ASP A 17 -6.61 -7.44 -0.10
C ASP A 17 -5.80 -8.69 0.33
N ASP A 18 -4.51 -8.75 -0.03
CA ASP A 18 -3.63 -9.85 0.34
C ASP A 18 -2.68 -9.47 1.49
N ASN A 19 -1.80 -8.49 1.29
CA ASN A 19 -0.75 -8.17 2.27
C ASN A 19 -1.28 -7.57 3.56
N ALA A 20 -2.18 -6.58 3.49
CA ALA A 20 -2.73 -5.96 4.70
C ALA A 20 -3.53 -6.97 5.54
N VAL A 21 -4.30 -7.86 4.90
CA VAL A 21 -5.00 -8.96 5.56
C VAL A 21 -4.02 -9.90 6.25
N ARG A 22 -2.92 -10.27 5.57
CA ARG A 22 -1.87 -11.10 6.17
C ARG A 22 -1.21 -10.42 7.37
N TYR A 23 -0.95 -9.11 7.30
CA TYR A 23 -0.42 -8.34 8.42
C TYR A 23 -1.38 -8.34 9.60
N GLN A 24 -2.66 -8.04 9.37
CA GLN A 24 -3.68 -8.08 10.41
C GLN A 24 -3.74 -9.46 11.08
N GLN A 25 -3.77 -10.54 10.30
CA GLN A 25 -3.79 -11.90 10.83
C GLN A 25 -2.52 -12.28 11.58
N ALA A 26 -1.35 -11.77 11.20
CA ALA A 26 -0.11 -12.04 11.90
C ALA A 26 0.00 -11.26 13.22
N LEU A 27 -0.39 -9.98 13.19
CA LEU A 27 -0.22 -9.02 14.27
C LEU A 27 -1.29 -9.10 15.36
N THR A 28 -2.43 -9.75 15.08
CA THR A 28 -3.52 -9.97 16.06
C THR A 28 -3.51 -11.37 16.68
N ARG A 29 -2.53 -12.21 16.34
CA ARG A 29 -2.33 -13.51 17.00
C ARG A 29 -2.03 -13.34 18.49
N PRO A 30 -2.23 -14.39 19.30
CA PRO A 30 -1.73 -14.40 20.66
C PRO A 30 -0.23 -14.13 20.73
N VAL A 31 0.18 -13.42 21.77
CA VAL A 31 1.59 -13.19 22.13
C VAL A 31 2.32 -14.53 22.22
N ASN A 32 3.54 -14.57 21.71
CA ASN A 32 4.44 -15.69 21.91
C ASN A 32 5.89 -15.19 22.11
N SER A 33 6.84 -16.11 22.19
CA SER A 33 8.27 -15.84 22.41
C SER A 33 9.09 -15.55 21.15
N ASP A 34 8.45 -15.40 19.98
CA ASP A 34 9.14 -15.11 18.72
C ASP A 34 9.81 -13.74 18.79
N SER A 35 11.08 -13.70 18.40
CA SER A 35 11.90 -12.50 18.45
C SER A 35 12.11 -11.88 17.06
N ASP A 36 11.38 -12.31 16.03
CA ASP A 36 11.42 -11.68 14.72
C ASP A 36 10.64 -10.35 14.69
N VAL A 37 10.64 -9.68 13.54
CA VAL A 37 9.96 -8.39 13.36
C VAL A 37 8.45 -8.50 13.64
N TYR A 38 7.80 -9.58 13.20
CA TYR A 38 6.38 -9.82 13.47
C TYR A 38 6.13 -10.14 14.94
N GLY A 39 6.97 -10.98 15.55
CA GLY A 39 6.85 -11.36 16.94
C GLY A 39 6.90 -10.15 17.87
N ARG A 40 7.87 -9.25 17.65
CA ARG A 40 7.97 -7.99 18.41
C ARG A 40 6.80 -7.04 18.14
N ALA A 41 6.41 -6.85 16.88
CA ALA A 41 5.31 -5.96 16.53
C ALA A 41 3.97 -6.44 17.09
N ARG A 42 3.66 -7.73 16.98
CA ARG A 42 2.47 -8.36 17.58
C ARG A 42 2.45 -8.17 19.09
N ASN A 43 3.57 -8.44 19.77
CA ASN A 43 3.65 -8.32 21.22
C ASN A 43 3.47 -6.86 21.68
N ALA A 44 3.96 -5.89 20.91
CA ALA A 44 3.70 -4.47 21.15
C ALA A 44 2.21 -4.13 20.93
N LEU A 45 1.60 -4.56 19.83
CA LEU A 45 0.17 -4.35 19.55
C LEU A 45 -0.72 -4.95 20.64
N ALA A 46 -0.36 -6.12 21.19
CA ALA A 46 -1.14 -6.80 22.22
C ALA A 46 -1.27 -6.00 23.54
N SER A 47 -0.41 -5.00 23.77
CA SER A 47 -0.52 -4.09 24.92
C SER A 47 -1.60 -3.00 24.74
N LEU A 48 -2.13 -2.85 23.53
CA LEU A 48 -3.13 -1.86 23.17
C LEU A 48 -4.55 -2.43 23.26
N THR A 49 -5.55 -1.57 23.40
CA THR A 49 -6.96 -1.98 23.27
C THR A 49 -7.28 -2.42 21.84
N VAL A 50 -8.36 -3.16 21.64
CA VAL A 50 -8.79 -3.60 20.29
C VAL A 50 -8.99 -2.42 19.34
N GLU A 51 -9.55 -1.32 19.84
CA GLU A 51 -9.74 -0.08 19.07
C GLU A 51 -8.39 0.53 18.67
N GLN A 52 -7.45 0.65 19.60
CA GLN A 52 -6.10 1.17 19.32
C GLN A 52 -5.32 0.27 18.36
N GLN A 53 -5.46 -1.06 18.46
CA GLN A 53 -4.87 -1.98 17.49
C GLN A 53 -5.44 -1.75 16.09
N HIS A 54 -6.75 -1.54 15.99
CA HIS A 54 -7.41 -1.24 14.73
C HIS A 54 -6.91 0.08 14.12
N ASP A 55 -6.71 1.12 14.94
CA ASP A 55 -6.16 2.40 14.49
C ASP A 55 -4.73 2.28 13.96
N VAL A 56 -3.88 1.50 14.65
CA VAL A 56 -2.51 1.22 14.18
C VAL A 56 -2.52 0.45 12.87
N LEU A 57 -3.37 -0.57 12.73
CA LEU A 57 -3.48 -1.34 11.49
C LEU A 57 -3.99 -0.49 10.33
N ARG A 58 -4.95 0.41 10.58
CA ARG A 58 -5.42 1.39 9.57
C ARG A 58 -4.30 2.34 9.16
N PHE A 59 -3.50 2.83 10.11
CA PHE A 59 -2.34 3.67 9.79
C PHE A 59 -1.30 2.92 8.94
N ILE A 60 -1.08 1.62 9.17
CA ILE A 60 -0.20 0.81 8.31
C ILE A 60 -0.75 0.75 6.87
N GLN A 61 -2.06 0.56 6.69
CA GLN A 61 -2.68 0.58 5.36
C GLN A 61 -2.53 1.94 4.67
N MET A 62 -2.69 3.04 5.42
CA MET A 62 -2.45 4.40 4.92
C MET A 62 -0.99 4.59 4.48
N ALA A 63 -0.02 4.16 5.29
CA ALA A 63 1.40 4.23 4.93
C ALA A 63 1.72 3.39 3.67
N MET A 64 1.06 2.24 3.48
CA MET A 64 1.15 1.46 2.25
C MET A 64 0.59 2.22 1.04
N ALA A 65 -0.55 2.91 1.22
CA ALA A 65 -1.18 3.74 0.19
C ALA A 65 -0.29 4.90 -0.23
N ASP A 66 0.27 5.64 0.74
CA ASP A 66 1.16 6.78 0.49
C ASP A 66 2.44 6.34 -0.22
N SER A 67 3.02 5.22 0.22
CA SER A 67 4.26 4.68 -0.39
C SER A 67 4.06 4.31 -1.85
N ALA A 68 2.95 3.65 -2.18
CA ALA A 68 2.62 3.31 -3.56
C ALA A 68 2.25 4.55 -4.39
N SER A 69 1.58 5.54 -3.79
CA SER A 69 1.27 6.82 -4.44
C SER A 69 2.54 7.57 -4.86
N VAL A 70 3.59 7.59 -4.03
CA VAL A 70 4.89 8.16 -4.39
C VAL A 70 5.49 7.46 -5.60
N ILE A 71 5.44 6.13 -5.65
CA ILE A 71 5.98 5.34 -6.76
C ILE A 71 5.18 5.61 -8.05
N PHE A 72 3.85 5.56 -7.99
CA PHE A 72 3.02 5.80 -9.17
C PHE A 72 3.13 7.25 -9.66
N GLY A 73 3.17 8.23 -8.76
CA GLY A 73 3.37 9.62 -9.16
C GLY A 73 4.73 9.88 -9.79
N MET A 74 5.76 9.15 -9.36
CA MET A 74 7.08 9.17 -10.01
C MET A 74 7.03 8.57 -11.41
N LEU A 75 6.33 7.44 -11.58
CA LEU A 75 6.19 6.78 -12.88
C LEU A 75 5.36 7.61 -13.86
N ASP A 76 4.33 8.31 -13.39
CA ASP A 76 3.52 9.24 -14.18
C ASP A 76 4.23 10.56 -14.49
N GLY A 77 5.33 10.86 -13.79
CA GLY A 77 6.00 12.15 -13.85
C GLY A 77 5.21 13.30 -13.18
N SER A 78 4.16 13.00 -12.41
CA SER A 78 3.38 13.98 -11.65
C SER A 78 4.07 14.42 -10.36
N HIS A 79 4.92 13.55 -9.78
CA HIS A 79 5.65 13.83 -8.55
C HIS A 79 6.99 13.10 -8.51
N PHE A 80 8.09 13.85 -8.40
CA PHE A 80 9.43 13.28 -8.31
C PHE A 80 10.03 13.38 -6.90
N PRO A 81 10.51 12.25 -6.35
CA PRO A 81 11.47 12.26 -5.24
C PRO A 81 12.71 13.09 -5.56
N GLN A 82 13.37 13.61 -4.52
CA GLN A 82 14.58 14.43 -4.69
C GLN A 82 15.69 13.67 -5.42
N GLY A 83 16.29 14.31 -6.43
CA GLY A 83 17.45 13.78 -7.15
C GLY A 83 17.12 12.92 -8.37
N ILE A 84 15.85 12.85 -8.78
CA ILE A 84 15.42 12.30 -10.06
C ILE A 84 14.47 13.29 -10.74
N ASP A 85 14.71 13.58 -12.02
CA ASP A 85 13.98 14.59 -12.80
C ASP A 85 13.80 14.18 -14.27
N GLY A 86 14.13 12.93 -14.61
CA GLY A 86 13.92 12.36 -15.94
C GLY A 86 12.59 11.61 -16.05
N ASP A 87 12.11 11.46 -17.28
CA ASP A 87 10.86 10.76 -17.57
C ASP A 87 11.02 9.23 -17.49
N PHE A 88 10.01 8.56 -16.95
CA PHE A 88 9.90 7.11 -16.99
C PHE A 88 9.02 6.68 -18.16
N ALA A 89 9.49 5.71 -18.94
CA ALA A 89 8.70 5.05 -19.99
C ALA A 89 8.25 3.68 -19.49
N VAL A 90 6.97 3.55 -19.13
CA VAL A 90 6.43 2.36 -18.47
C VAL A 90 5.50 1.62 -19.43
N HIS A 91 5.87 0.38 -19.75
CA HIS A 91 5.12 -0.42 -20.71
C HIS A 91 4.58 -1.69 -20.07
N TYR A 92 3.33 -2.05 -20.41
CA TYR A 92 2.75 -3.35 -20.12
C TYR A 92 2.05 -3.90 -21.37
N GLN A 93 2.52 -5.06 -21.83
CA GLN A 93 2.06 -5.69 -23.09
C GLN A 93 2.15 -4.71 -24.28
N ASP A 94 3.32 -4.08 -24.44
CA ASP A 94 3.63 -3.11 -25.52
C ASP A 94 2.78 -1.83 -25.52
N ALA A 95 1.90 -1.63 -24.53
CA ALA A 95 1.19 -0.37 -24.32
C ALA A 95 1.91 0.47 -23.27
N GLU A 96 2.05 1.76 -23.56
CA GLU A 96 2.42 2.76 -22.56
C GLU A 96 1.30 2.89 -21.53
N ILE A 97 1.65 2.89 -20.23
CA ILE A 97 0.64 2.90 -19.15
C ILE A 97 0.80 4.06 -18.16
N GLN A 98 1.87 4.85 -18.25
CA GLN A 98 2.06 6.01 -17.37
C GLN A 98 1.23 7.22 -17.81
N GLY A 99 0.91 8.08 -16.85
CA GLY A 99 0.16 9.34 -17.02
C GLY A 99 -1.11 9.42 -16.16
N SER A 100 -1.57 8.30 -15.59
CA SER A 100 -2.81 8.17 -14.82
C SER A 100 -2.71 7.19 -13.65
N LEU A 101 -1.55 6.53 -13.45
CA LEU A 101 -1.39 5.44 -12.49
C LEU A 101 -1.68 5.88 -11.06
N GLN A 102 -1.20 7.07 -10.68
CA GLN A 102 -1.37 7.64 -9.35
C GLN A 102 -2.83 8.01 -9.08
N ASP A 103 -3.51 8.60 -10.06
CA ASP A 103 -4.91 8.97 -9.93
C ASP A 103 -5.80 7.74 -9.75
N ILE A 104 -5.58 6.70 -10.56
CA ILE A 104 -6.26 5.42 -10.42
C ILE A 104 -5.94 4.80 -9.05
N TRP A 105 -4.70 4.90 -8.57
CA TRP A 105 -4.31 4.38 -7.27
C TRP A 105 -5.03 5.08 -6.11
N ILE A 106 -5.07 6.42 -6.14
CA ILE A 106 -5.77 7.23 -5.14
C ILE A 106 -7.25 6.86 -5.12
N GLU A 107 -7.88 6.72 -6.29
CA GLU A 107 -9.28 6.27 -6.37
C GLU A 107 -9.45 4.88 -5.72
N GLN A 108 -8.56 3.92 -6.00
CA GLN A 108 -8.62 2.58 -5.39
C GLN A 108 -8.46 2.61 -3.85
N ALA A 109 -7.63 3.50 -3.32
CA ALA A 109 -7.44 3.68 -1.88
C ALA A 109 -8.65 4.39 -1.22
N GLU A 110 -9.22 5.39 -1.87
CA GLU A 110 -10.43 6.09 -1.41
C GLU A 110 -11.66 5.18 -1.38
N GLN A 111 -11.87 4.38 -2.42
CA GLN A 111 -12.97 3.41 -2.49
C GLN A 111 -12.89 2.38 -1.36
N ARG A 112 -11.69 2.06 -0.89
CA ARG A 112 -11.43 1.16 0.25
C ARG A 112 -11.50 1.87 1.61
N GLY A 113 -11.70 3.19 1.63
CA GLY A 113 -11.77 3.99 2.86
C GLY A 113 -10.43 4.14 3.56
N ILE A 114 -9.30 3.97 2.87
CA ILE A 114 -7.97 4.04 3.50
C ILE A 114 -7.66 5.43 4.08
N TYR A 115 -8.18 6.48 3.45
CA TYR A 115 -7.98 7.87 3.87
C TYR A 115 -9.11 8.41 4.77
N ARG A 116 -9.99 7.56 5.31
CA ARG A 116 -11.16 7.96 6.12
C ARG A 116 -11.13 7.44 7.55
#